data_AF-A0A4Y3FRP0-F1
#
_entry.id   AF-A0A4Y3FRP0-F1
#
_cell.length_a   1.000
_cell.length_b   1.000
_cell.length_c   1.000
_cell.angle_alpha   90.00
_cell.angle_beta   90.00
_cell.angle_gamma   90.00
#
_symmetry.space_group_name_H-M   'P 1'
#
loop_
_entity.id
_entity.type
_entity.pdbx_description
1 polymer ?
#
loop_
_entity_poly.entity_id
_entity_poly.type
_entity_poly.pdbx_seq_one_letter_code
_entity_poly.pdbx_strand_id
1 'polypeptide(L)'
;MDILNVAIIVLVLNVPFGYWRANTKKFSRQWFLSVHIPVPIVIAFRIFAGLGWRLITFPILIGAFFLGQLLGGKLYSWSIRYTKIQGSSCIFWDMVKITDIFRQKK
;
A
#
# COMPACT_ATOMS: atom_id res chain seq x y z
N MET A 1 11.75 19.70 -2.92
CA MET A 1 11.28 18.44 -3.54
C MET A 1 10.02 18.75 -4.32
N ASP A 2 9.92 18.29 -5.56
CA ASP A 2 8.70 18.48 -6.33
C ASP A 2 7.54 17.67 -5.75
N ILE A 3 6.33 18.22 -5.85
CA ILE A 3 5.12 17.57 -5.35
C ILE A 3 4.90 16.19 -5.95
N LEU A 4 5.30 15.99 -7.21
CA LEU A 4 5.20 14.72 -7.91
C LEU A 4 6.05 13.63 -7.23
N ASN A 5 7.27 13.98 -6.81
CA ASN A 5 8.16 13.04 -6.13
C ASN A 5 7.58 12.60 -4.79
N VAL A 6 7.03 13.54 -4.02
CA VAL A 6 6.36 13.22 -2.75
C VAL A 6 5.12 12.36 -3.00
N ALA A 7 4.32 12.67 -4.03
CA ALA A 7 3.15 11.87 -4.39
C ALA A 7 3.52 10.44 -4.80
N ILE A 8 4.60 10.25 -5.57
CA ILE A 8 5.11 8.92 -5.94
C ILE A 8 5.57 8.15 -4.70
N ILE A 9 6.31 8.80 -3.79
CA ILE A 9 6.74 8.16 -2.53
C ILE A 9 5.54 7.74 -1.70
N VAL A 10 4.55 8.63 -1.54
CA VAL A 10 3.31 8.34 -0.81
C VAL A 10 2.55 7.18 -1.46
N LEU A 11 2.48 7.14 -2.79
CA LEU A 11 1.82 6.07 -3.53
C LEU A 11 2.53 4.73 -3.26
N VAL A 12 3.84 4.67 -3.49
CA VAL A 12 4.65 3.44 -3.31
C VAL A 12 4.58 2.96 -1.87
N LEU A 13 4.67 3.87 -0.91
CA LEU A 13 4.57 3.55 0.52
C LEU A 13 3.19 2.98 0.86
N ASN A 14 2.10 3.48 0.25
CA ASN A 14 0.75 2.99 0.51
C ASN A 14 0.40 1.65 -0.15
N VAL A 15 1.15 1.19 -1.16
CA VAL A 15 0.94 -0.12 -1.80
C VAL A 15 1.03 -1.29 -0.80
N PRO A 16 2.11 -1.46 -0.02
CA PRO A 16 2.20 -2.56 0.95
C PRO A 16 1.13 -2.47 2.05
N PHE A 17 0.76 -1.27 2.50
CA PHE A 17 -0.33 -1.10 3.47
C PHE A 17 -1.69 -1.44 2.88
N GLY A 18 -1.94 -1.08 1.61
CA GLY A 18 -3.13 -1.48 0.87
C GLY A 18 -3.26 -2.99 0.71
N TYR A 19 -2.13 -3.67 0.48
CA TYR A 19 -2.05 -5.12 0.42
C TYR A 19 -2.36 -5.76 1.77
N TRP A 20 -1.72 -5.27 2.84
CA TRP A 20 -1.95 -5.73 4.20
C TRP A 20 -3.42 -5.54 4.61
N ARG A 21 -4.01 -4.37 4.32
CA ARG A 21 -5.42 -4.07 4.58
C ARG A 21 -6.35 -5.09 3.93
N ALA A 22 -6.05 -5.53 2.71
CA ALA A 22 -6.88 -6.47 1.97
C ALA A 22 -6.78 -7.91 2.51
N ASN A 23 -5.67 -8.27 3.15
CA ASN A 23 -5.48 -9.55 3.83
C ASN A 23 -6.23 -9.65 5.17
N THR A 24 -6.37 -8.54 5.87
CA THR A 24 -6.99 -8.51 7.21
C THR A 24 -8.52 -8.45 7.18
N LYS A 25 -9.18 -9.01 8.20
CA LYS A 25 -10.63 -8.90 8.36
C LYS A 25 -11.03 -7.44 8.63
N LYS A 26 -12.02 -6.93 7.89
CA LYS A 26 -12.57 -5.58 8.12
C LYS A 26 -12.99 -5.43 9.59
N PHE A 27 -12.69 -4.28 10.18
CA PHE A 27 -12.90 -3.97 11.61
C PHE A 27 -12.06 -4.76 12.62
N SER A 28 -11.03 -5.50 12.18
CA SER A 28 -10.03 -6.04 13.11
C SER A 28 -9.02 -4.96 13.56
N ARG A 29 -8.32 -5.22 14.67
CA ARG A 29 -7.21 -4.35 15.13
C ARG A 29 -6.13 -4.18 14.05
N GLN A 30 -5.83 -5.23 13.30
CA GLN A 30 -4.86 -5.18 12.21
C GLN A 30 -5.36 -4.34 11.03
N TRP A 31 -6.65 -4.43 10.68
CA TRP A 31 -7.25 -3.57 9.67
C TRP A 31 -7.16 -2.09 10.07
N PHE A 32 -7.45 -1.79 11.34
CA PHE A 32 -7.33 -0.44 11.87
C PHE A 32 -5.90 0.09 11.73
N LEU A 33 -4.89 -0.70 12.13
CA LEU A 33 -3.47 -0.34 11.99
C LEU A 33 -3.06 -0.14 10.54
N SER A 34 -3.51 -1.00 9.62
CA SER A 34 -3.17 -0.91 8.20
C SER A 34 -3.68 0.37 7.53
N VAL A 35 -4.77 0.96 8.05
CA VAL A 35 -5.34 2.22 7.56
C VAL A 35 -4.75 3.43 8.30
N HIS A 36 -4.50 3.30 9.60
CA HIS A 36 -4.09 4.43 10.43
C HIS A 36 -2.58 4.62 10.52
N ILE A 37 -1.72 3.62 10.35
CA ILE A 37 -0.25 3.80 10.31
C ILE A 37 0.21 4.64 9.10
N PRO A 38 -0.32 4.43 7.88
CA PRO A 38 0.10 5.21 6.71
C PRO A 38 -0.22 6.71 6.84
N VAL A 39 -1.31 7.07 7.54
CA VAL A 39 -1.77 8.46 7.63
C VAL A 39 -0.76 9.36 8.37
N PRO A 40 -0.31 9.07 9.61
CA PRO A 40 0.77 9.77 10.31
C PRO A 40 2.08 9.77 9.52
N ILE A 41 2.43 8.68 8.84
CA ILE A 41 3.66 8.62 8.03
C ILE A 41 3.60 9.66 6.91
N VAL A 42 2.46 9.76 6.21
CA VAL A 42 2.27 10.73 5.12
C VAL A 42 2.23 12.17 5.65
N ILE A 43 1.62 12.39 6.81
CA ILE A 43 1.64 13.70 7.49
C ILE A 43 3.08 14.10 7.86
N ALA A 44 3.85 13.17 8.44
CA ALA A 44 5.25 13.40 8.77
C ALA A 44 6.07 13.71 7.51
N PHE A 45 5.91 12.91 6.45
CA PHE A 45 6.58 13.14 5.17
C PHE A 45 6.27 14.52 4.58
N ARG A 46 5.03 14.98 4.73
CA ARG A 46 4.62 16.30 4.27
C ARG A 46 5.32 17.43 5.03
N ILE A 47 5.44 17.28 6.36
CA ILE A 47 6.17 18.24 7.21
C ILE A 47 7.66 18.26 6.83
N PHE A 48 8.29 17.08 6.70
CA PHE A 48 9.70 16.97 6.31
C PHE A 48 9.98 17.49 4.89
N ALA A 49 9.06 17.29 3.96
CA ALA A 49 9.19 17.77 2.58
C ALA A 49 9.05 19.30 2.45
N GLY A 50 8.69 20.01 3.54
CA GLY A 50 8.46 21.46 3.52
C GLY A 50 7.29 21.85 2.61
N LEU A 51 6.38 20.91 2.33
CA LEU A 51 5.14 21.18 1.60
C LEU A 51 4.25 22.00 2.55
N GLY A 52 4.38 23.32 2.49
CA GLY A 52 3.62 24.24 3.34
C GLY A 52 2.10 24.06 3.23
N TRP A 53 1.34 24.99 3.82
CA TRP A 53 -0.13 24.94 3.87
C TRP A 53 -0.82 25.24 2.53
N ARG A 54 -0.19 24.93 1.39
CA ARG A 54 -0.80 25.04 0.07
C ARG A 54 -1.90 23.99 -0.08
N LEU A 55 -3.15 24.44 -0.04
CA LEU A 55 -4.35 23.59 -0.17
C LEU A 55 -4.32 22.70 -1.42
N ILE A 56 -3.72 23.17 -2.52
CA ILE A 56 -3.64 22.41 -3.78
C ILE A 56 -2.83 21.11 -3.66
N THR A 57 -1.96 21.01 -2.65
CA THR A 57 -1.11 19.83 -2.46
C THR A 57 -1.86 18.68 -1.78
N PHE A 58 -2.93 18.98 -1.05
CA PHE A 58 -3.70 17.98 -0.31
C PHE A 58 -4.47 17.03 -1.23
N PRO A 59 -5.26 17.49 -2.23
CA PRO A 59 -5.97 16.57 -3.12
C PRO A 59 -5.04 15.63 -3.87
N ILE A 60 -3.85 16.10 -4.27
CA ILE A 60 -2.85 15.29 -4.98
C ILE A 60 -2.31 14.19 -4.07
N LEU A 61 -1.90 14.53 -2.85
CA LEU A 61 -1.37 13.56 -1.87
C LEU A 61 -2.44 12.57 -1.42
N ILE A 62 -3.66 13.05 -1.17
CA ILE A 62 -4.81 12.22 -0.80
C ILE A 62 -5.17 11.28 -1.95
N GLY A 63 -5.18 11.77 -3.19
CA GLY A 63 -5.36 10.95 -4.39
C GLY A 63 -4.29 9.85 -4.49
N ALA A 64 -3.02 10.21 -4.36
CA ALA A 64 -1.91 9.26 -4.37
C ALA A 64 -2.00 8.22 -3.24
N PHE A 65 -2.42 8.64 -2.04
CA PHE A 65 -2.66 7.77 -0.89
C PHE A 65 -3.72 6.71 -1.20
N PHE A 66 -4.90 7.15 -1.66
CA PHE A 66 -6.00 6.23 -1.99
C PHE A 66 -5.64 5.32 -3.16
N LEU A 67 -4.98 5.86 -4.18
CA LEU A 67 -4.49 5.05 -5.31
C LEU A 67 -3.52 3.97 -4.84
N GLY A 68 -2.54 4.30 -3.99
CA GLY A 68 -1.61 3.31 -3.42
C GLY A 68 -2.35 2.22 -2.65
N GLN A 69 -3.30 2.60 -1.78
CA GLN A 69 -4.09 1.64 -1.01
C GLN A 69 -4.99 0.73 -1.88
N LEU A 70 -5.55 1.27 -2.96
CA LEU A 70 -6.37 0.51 -3.91
C LEU A 70 -5.51 -0.44 -4.74
N LEU A 71 -4.38 0.03 -5.25
CA LEU A 71 -3.43 -0.79 -6.00
C LEU A 71 -2.90 -1.95 -5.15
N GLY A 72 -2.52 -1.69 -3.91
CA GLY A 72 -2.12 -2.73 -2.95
C GLY A 72 -3.19 -3.79 -2.73
N GLY A 73 -4.44 -3.38 -2.53
CA GLY A 73 -5.55 -4.32 -2.35
C GLY A 73 -5.91 -5.11 -3.61
N LYS A 74 -5.77 -4.48 -4.78
CA LYS A 74 -5.95 -5.16 -6.08
C LYS A 74 -4.84 -6.18 -6.33
N LEU A 75 -3.60 -5.84 -5.98
CA LEU A 75 -2.46 -6.74 -6.08
C LEU A 75 -2.63 -7.97 -5.16
N TYR A 76 -3.14 -7.79 -3.95
CA TYR A 76 -3.48 -8.90 -3.06
C TYR A 76 -4.57 -9.81 -3.65
N SER A 77 -5.66 -9.20 -4.13
CA SER A 77 -6.78 -9.93 -4.72
C SER A 77 -6.35 -10.71 -5.96
N TRP A 78 -5.46 -10.13 -6.77
CA TRP A 78 -4.83 -10.78 -7.91
C TRP A 78 -3.93 -11.94 -7.46
N SER A 79 -3.05 -11.71 -6.48
CA SER A 79 -2.14 -12.73 -5.92
C SER A 79 -2.89 -13.98 -5.42
N ILE A 80 -3.94 -13.81 -4.61
CA ILE A 80 -4.75 -14.94 -4.11
C ILE A 80 -5.44 -15.68 -5.25
N ARG A 81 -6.02 -14.95 -6.21
CA ARG A 81 -6.73 -15.56 -7.34
C ARG A 81 -5.80 -16.42 -8.20
N TYR A 82 -4.56 -15.99 -8.38
CA TYR A 82 -3.57 -16.72 -9.17
C TYR A 82 -2.96 -17.91 -8.43
N THR A 83 -2.66 -17.78 -7.12
CA THR A 83 -1.99 -18.84 -6.36
C THR A 83 -2.94 -19.84 -5.72
N LYS A 84 -4.23 -19.53 -5.52
CA LYS A 84 -5.19 -20.32 -4.72
C LYS A 84 -4.72 -20.64 -3.28
N ILE A 85 -3.68 -19.97 -2.77
CA ILE A 85 -3.15 -20.18 -1.42
C ILE A 85 -3.75 -19.12 -0.48
N GLN A 86 -3.88 -19.43 0.82
CA GLN A 86 -4.24 -18.44 1.84
C GLN A 86 -3.22 -17.29 1.81
N GLY A 87 -3.69 -16.09 1.46
CA GLY A 87 -2.82 -14.92 1.31
C GLY A 87 -2.09 -14.57 2.60
N SER A 88 -0.83 -14.14 2.48
CA SER A 88 -0.04 -13.63 3.60
C SER A 88 -0.24 -12.13 3.80
N SER A 89 0.04 -11.62 5.01
CA SER A 89 0.00 -10.17 5.28
C SER A 89 1.14 -9.38 4.60
N CYS A 90 2.13 -10.06 4.01
CA CYS A 90 3.30 -9.43 3.39
C CYS A 90 3.40 -9.73 1.88
N ILE A 91 3.47 -8.67 1.06
CA ILE A 91 3.70 -8.74 -0.40
C ILE A 91 4.88 -9.64 -0.76
N PHE A 92 5.99 -9.50 -0.04
CA PHE A 92 7.24 -10.16 -0.37
C PHE A 92 7.12 -11.69 -0.27
N TRP A 93 6.48 -12.17 0.81
CA TRP A 93 6.27 -13.60 1.01
C TRP A 93 5.35 -14.21 -0.05
N ASP A 94 4.32 -13.48 -0.48
CA ASP A 94 3.44 -13.96 -1.54
C ASP A 94 4.13 -13.95 -2.91
N MET A 95 5.01 -12.98 -3.18
CA MET A 95 5.85 -13.00 -4.39
C MET A 95 6.80 -14.20 -4.41
N VAL A 96 7.49 -14.50 -3.29
CA VAL A 96 8.38 -15.67 -3.19
C VAL A 96 7.60 -16.97 -3.43
N LYS A 97 6.42 -17.11 -2.81
CA LYS A 97 5.54 -18.27 -3.04
C LYS A 97 5.14 -18.40 -4.51
N ILE A 98 4.80 -17.31 -5.19
CA ILE A 98 4.49 -17.31 -6.63
C ILE A 98 5.69 -17.84 -7.43
N THR A 99 6.89 -17.33 -7.16
CA THR A 99 8.11 -17.77 -7.86
C THR A 99 8.39 -19.26 -7.64
N ASP A 100 8.21 -19.77 -6.43
CA ASP A 100 8.38 -21.20 -6.15
C ASP A 100 7.34 -22.09 -6.86
N ILE A 101 6.08 -21.65 -6.97
CA ILE A 101 5.05 -22.37 -7.74
C ILE A 101 5.42 -22.43 -9.23
N PHE A 102 5.88 -21.31 -9.81
CA PHE A 102 6.36 -21.30 -11.19
C PHE A 102 7.58 -22.20 -11.39
N ARG A 103 8.47 -22.25 -10.40
CA ARG A 103 9.65 -23.12 -10.43
C ARG A 103 9.30 -24.61 -10.35
N GLN A 104 8.28 -25.00 -9.59
CA GLN A 104 7.82 -26.39 -9.52
C GLN A 104 7.06 -26.86 -10.77
N LYS A 105 6.53 -25.93 -11.57
CA LYS A 105 5.78 -26.26 -12.78
C LYS A 105 6.65 -26.42 -14.04
N LYS A 106 7.96 -26.16 -13.92
CA LYS A 106 8.97 -26.29 -14.97
C LYS A 106 9.80 -27.54 -14.73
#